data_AF-A0A7V0NHB1-F1
#
_entry.id   AF-A0A7V0NHB1-F1
#
_cell.length_a   1.000
_cell.length_b   1.000
_cell.length_c   1.000
_cell.angle_alpha   90.00
_cell.angle_beta   90.00
_cell.angle_gamma   90.00
#
_symmetry.space_group_name_H-M   'P 1'
#
loop_
_entity.id
_entity.type
_entity.pdbx_description
1 polymer ?
#
loop_
_entity_poly.entity_id
_entity_poly.type
_entity_poly.pdbx_seq_one_letter_code
_entity_poly.pdbx_strand_id
1 'polypeptide(L)'
;MFFDVRVRAKKIFVLILFLVAFAGCSREGAEVDVSRYQYRDTKNLVRFVYDAARVLRRDGMRSIGYFKAHREKYRRKSYYLYIYRKDGTNLFHAGMPELEGKNLSDLTDIQGKKINQMIVSAIEDTNNPHGWVHYMWWEPGKFYPVPKSSCNFEVVTAEGETLFVGGGISYPHEEREFIRIVVDDAVALLEKQGFAAIDTIASPVSAFNFRATRTFVFRPDGVPIISPVAGGKSVGINLLECADETGFKPFADAVKKLSSTDRVWEVFMAKNQYQRAPVKKCLYIRRAVVGQDTVFVGAVTDLPQPPWI
;
A
#
# COMPACT_ATOMS: atom_id res chain seq x y z
N MET A 1 46.21 -36.97 -70.29
CA MET A 1 46.68 -35.85 -71.13
C MET A 1 45.47 -35.14 -71.68
N PHE A 2 44.97 -34.08 -71.03
CA PHE A 2 44.05 -33.10 -71.62
C PHE A 2 44.22 -31.78 -70.85
N PHE A 3 44.61 -30.74 -71.60
CA PHE A 3 44.77 -29.32 -71.20
C PHE A 3 43.40 -28.72 -70.81
N ASP A 4 43.27 -28.01 -69.68
CA ASP A 4 43.46 -26.57 -69.45
C ASP A 4 42.51 -25.65 -70.25
N VAL A 5 41.70 -24.84 -69.54
CA VAL A 5 41.72 -23.36 -69.55
C VAL A 5 40.63 -22.81 -68.61
N ARG A 6 41.07 -21.92 -67.72
CA ARG A 6 40.29 -21.12 -66.75
C ARG A 6 39.40 -20.06 -67.41
N VAL A 7 38.22 -19.79 -66.83
CA VAL A 7 37.69 -18.41 -66.71
C VAL A 7 36.98 -18.22 -65.36
N ARG A 8 37.42 -17.21 -64.61
CA ARG A 8 36.85 -16.72 -63.34
C ARG A 8 35.58 -15.90 -63.62
N ALA A 9 34.51 -16.11 -62.84
CA ALA A 9 33.43 -15.13 -62.67
C ALA A 9 33.23 -14.84 -61.18
N LYS A 10 33.05 -13.54 -60.89
CA LYS A 10 33.23 -12.87 -59.61
C LYS A 10 32.10 -13.18 -58.61
N LYS A 11 32.47 -13.31 -57.34
CA LYS A 11 31.58 -13.36 -56.17
C LYS A 11 30.86 -12.02 -56.01
N ILE A 12 29.53 -12.02 -55.98
CA ILE A 12 28.72 -10.91 -55.46
C ILE A 12 28.13 -11.38 -54.14
N PHE A 13 28.60 -10.77 -53.05
CA PHE A 13 28.17 -11.04 -51.68
C PHE A 13 27.06 -10.04 -51.35
N VAL A 14 25.80 -10.50 -51.35
CA VAL A 14 24.67 -9.68 -50.90
C VAL A 14 24.55 -9.85 -49.38
N LEU A 15 25.03 -8.86 -48.64
CA LEU A 15 24.88 -8.77 -47.19
C LEU A 15 23.48 -8.23 -46.87
N ILE A 16 22.54 -9.11 -46.51
CA ILE A 16 21.22 -8.71 -46.02
C ILE A 16 21.38 -8.26 -44.56
N LEU A 17 21.34 -6.95 -44.34
CA LEU A 17 21.34 -6.32 -43.02
C LEU A 17 19.94 -6.50 -42.41
N PHE A 18 19.76 -7.49 -41.53
CA PHE A 18 18.55 -7.61 -40.72
C PHE A 18 18.56 -6.49 -39.66
N LEU A 19 17.88 -5.38 -39.98
CA LEU A 19 17.48 -4.36 -39.01
C LEU A 19 16.43 -4.97 -38.07
N VAL A 20 16.88 -5.48 -36.92
CA VAL A 20 15.98 -5.83 -35.82
C VAL A 20 15.49 -4.53 -35.20
N ALA A 21 14.36 -4.03 -35.70
CA ALA A 21 13.59 -3.01 -35.01
C ALA A 21 13.03 -3.64 -33.72
N PHE A 22 13.67 -3.36 -32.58
CA PHE A 22 13.03 -3.52 -31.28
C PHE A 22 11.90 -2.48 -31.19
N ALA A 23 10.76 -2.79 -31.80
CA ALA A 23 9.49 -2.20 -31.41
C ALA A 23 9.33 -2.51 -29.93
N GLY A 24 9.37 -1.48 -29.08
CA GLY A 24 9.03 -1.60 -27.68
C GLY A 24 7.64 -2.22 -27.59
N CYS A 25 7.57 -3.49 -27.17
CA CYS A 25 6.32 -4.09 -26.74
C CYS A 25 5.81 -3.25 -25.58
N SER A 26 4.85 -2.37 -25.86
CA SER A 26 3.93 -1.83 -24.88
C SER A 26 3.44 -3.03 -24.05
N ARG A 27 3.74 -3.04 -22.74
CA ARG A 27 3.35 -4.09 -21.78
C ARG A 27 1.82 -4.07 -21.56
N GLU A 28 1.02 -4.29 -22.59
CA GLU A 28 -0.45 -4.36 -22.50
C GLU A 28 -0.97 -5.64 -21.84
N GLY A 29 -0.08 -6.54 -21.40
CA GLY A 29 -0.41 -7.82 -20.79
C GLY A 29 0.27 -8.13 -19.45
N ALA A 30 0.92 -7.16 -18.79
CA ALA A 30 1.50 -7.43 -17.47
C ALA A 30 0.40 -7.56 -16.41
N GLU A 31 0.35 -8.68 -15.70
CA GLU A 31 -0.51 -8.84 -14.52
C GLU A 31 -0.05 -7.91 -13.38
N VAL A 32 -1.00 -7.44 -12.56
CA VAL A 32 -0.68 -6.69 -11.35
C VAL A 32 -0.02 -7.60 -10.31
N ASP A 33 1.13 -7.17 -9.79
CA ASP A 33 1.87 -7.94 -8.78
C ASP A 33 1.16 -7.88 -7.42
N VAL A 34 0.53 -8.99 -7.05
CA VAL A 34 -0.15 -9.16 -5.76
C VAL A 34 0.57 -10.14 -4.83
N SER A 35 1.82 -10.51 -5.13
CA SER A 35 2.60 -11.48 -4.35
C SER A 35 2.86 -11.04 -2.91
N ARG A 36 2.92 -9.72 -2.69
CA ARG A 36 3.10 -9.06 -1.38
C ARG A 36 1.93 -9.22 -0.40
N TYR A 37 0.74 -9.57 -0.89
CA TYR A 37 -0.44 -9.76 -0.05
C TYR A 37 -0.57 -11.21 0.37
N GLN A 38 -1.09 -11.44 1.57
CA GLN A 38 -1.37 -12.76 2.07
C GLN A 38 -2.81 -13.18 1.78
N TYR A 39 -3.78 -12.30 2.03
CA TYR A 39 -5.19 -12.68 2.00
C TYR A 39 -5.75 -12.65 0.58
N ARG A 40 -6.54 -13.67 0.25
CA ARG A 40 -7.17 -13.82 -1.07
C ARG A 40 -8.04 -12.61 -1.42
N ASP A 41 -8.79 -12.10 -0.45
CA ASP A 41 -9.71 -10.98 -0.68
C ASP A 41 -8.96 -9.69 -1.01
N THR A 42 -7.82 -9.44 -0.38
CA THR A 42 -6.92 -8.33 -0.73
C THR A 42 -6.41 -8.46 -2.17
N LYS A 43 -5.91 -9.65 -2.55
CA LYS A 43 -5.44 -9.92 -3.93
C LYS A 43 -6.55 -9.71 -4.96
N ASN A 44 -7.75 -10.20 -4.65
CA ASN A 44 -8.91 -10.08 -5.53
C ASN A 44 -9.36 -8.63 -5.68
N LEU A 45 -9.33 -7.85 -4.60
CA LEU A 45 -9.62 -6.42 -4.65
C LEU A 45 -8.63 -5.69 -5.56
N VAL A 46 -7.32 -5.90 -5.38
CA VAL A 46 -6.30 -5.24 -6.19
C VAL A 46 -6.46 -5.55 -7.68
N ARG A 47 -6.67 -6.83 -8.04
CA ARG A 47 -6.96 -7.22 -9.43
C ARG A 47 -8.22 -6.56 -9.96
N PHE A 48 -9.28 -6.58 -9.18
CA PHE A 48 -10.57 -5.98 -9.55
C PHE A 48 -10.46 -4.48 -9.86
N VAL A 49 -9.72 -3.72 -9.04
CA VAL A 49 -9.49 -2.29 -9.30
C VAL A 49 -8.54 -2.08 -10.47
N TYR A 50 -7.48 -2.90 -10.59
CA TYR A 50 -6.52 -2.82 -11.69
C TYR A 50 -7.17 -3.09 -13.06
N ASP A 51 -8.08 -4.07 -13.14
CA ASP A 51 -8.82 -4.37 -14.37
C ASP A 51 -9.70 -3.18 -14.79
N ALA A 52 -10.35 -2.51 -13.83
CA ALA A 52 -11.08 -1.27 -14.11
C ALA A 52 -10.15 -0.14 -14.56
N ALA A 53 -8.95 -0.04 -13.98
CA ALA A 53 -7.93 0.92 -14.42
C ALA A 53 -7.51 0.69 -15.88
N ARG A 54 -7.41 -0.58 -16.31
CA ARG A 54 -7.13 -0.92 -17.71
C ARG A 54 -8.25 -0.51 -18.65
N VAL A 55 -9.51 -0.71 -18.26
CA VAL A 55 -10.67 -0.24 -19.03
C VAL A 55 -10.63 1.28 -19.17
N LEU A 56 -10.37 2.02 -18.10
CA LEU A 56 -10.25 3.49 -18.15
C LEU A 56 -9.09 3.96 -19.04
N ARG A 57 -7.92 3.30 -18.98
CA ARG A 57 -6.78 3.65 -19.85
C ARG A 57 -7.10 3.41 -21.32
N ARG A 58 -7.75 2.28 -21.65
CA ARG A 58 -8.05 1.87 -23.02
C ARG A 58 -9.20 2.67 -23.64
N ASP A 59 -10.30 2.80 -22.91
CA ASP A 59 -11.57 3.30 -23.45
C ASP A 59 -11.85 4.76 -23.05
N GLY A 60 -11.02 5.32 -22.18
CA GLY A 60 -11.09 6.70 -21.75
C GLY A 60 -12.38 7.08 -21.04
N MET A 61 -12.78 8.34 -21.16
CA MET A 61 -13.95 8.88 -20.45
C MET A 61 -15.28 8.24 -20.88
N ARG A 62 -15.35 7.68 -22.10
CA ARG A 62 -16.55 6.94 -22.55
C ARG A 62 -16.84 5.71 -21.72
N SER A 63 -15.81 5.12 -21.09
CA SER A 63 -15.98 3.96 -20.21
C SER A 63 -16.84 4.25 -18.98
N ILE A 64 -16.95 5.51 -18.54
CA ILE A 64 -17.83 5.88 -17.41
C ILE A 64 -19.28 5.48 -17.68
N GLY A 65 -19.77 5.65 -18.92
CA GLY A 65 -21.09 5.18 -19.33
C GLY A 65 -21.22 3.66 -19.23
N TYR A 66 -20.18 2.92 -19.62
CA TYR A 66 -20.10 1.46 -19.49
C TYR A 66 -20.13 1.01 -18.01
N PHE A 67 -19.38 1.66 -17.12
CA PHE A 67 -19.41 1.37 -15.68
C PHE A 67 -20.79 1.60 -15.07
N LYS A 68 -21.47 2.70 -15.45
CA LYS A 68 -22.83 3.00 -14.99
C LYS A 68 -23.86 1.99 -15.49
N ALA A 69 -23.78 1.58 -16.75
CA ALA A 69 -24.68 0.58 -17.35
C ALA A 69 -24.49 -0.84 -16.79
N HIS A 70 -23.32 -1.15 -16.23
CA HIS A 70 -22.97 -2.46 -15.67
C HIS A 70 -22.61 -2.40 -14.19
N ARG A 71 -23.29 -1.52 -13.44
CA ARG A 71 -22.99 -1.22 -12.04
C ARG A 71 -22.91 -2.46 -11.16
N GLU A 72 -23.78 -3.43 -11.41
CA GLU A 72 -23.86 -4.71 -10.71
C GLU A 72 -22.55 -5.52 -10.78
N LYS A 73 -21.80 -5.44 -11.88
CA LYS A 73 -20.48 -6.10 -12.00
C LYS A 73 -19.44 -5.49 -11.07
N TYR A 74 -19.63 -4.22 -10.72
CA TYR A 74 -18.71 -3.43 -9.91
C TYR A 74 -19.14 -3.23 -8.46
N ARG A 75 -20.28 -3.81 -8.06
CA ARG A 75 -20.78 -3.85 -6.70
C ARG A 75 -20.76 -5.30 -6.19
N ARG A 76 -19.60 -5.78 -5.73
CA ARG A 76 -19.47 -7.11 -5.15
C ARG A 76 -19.94 -7.09 -3.69
N LYS A 77 -20.18 -8.27 -3.12
CA LYS A 77 -20.62 -8.44 -1.72
C LYS A 77 -19.63 -7.81 -0.72
N SER A 78 -18.33 -7.97 -0.97
CA SER A 78 -17.27 -7.58 -0.03
C SER A 78 -16.55 -6.27 -0.39
N TYR A 79 -16.72 -5.77 -1.62
CA TYR A 79 -16.07 -4.56 -2.11
C TYR A 79 -16.78 -4.01 -3.33
N TYR A 80 -16.60 -2.73 -3.61
CA TYR A 80 -17.18 -2.06 -4.76
C TYR A 80 -16.22 -1.02 -5.35
N LEU A 81 -16.39 -0.72 -6.64
CA LEU A 81 -15.57 0.23 -7.37
C LEU A 81 -16.07 1.68 -7.22
N TYR A 82 -15.15 2.62 -7.26
CA TYR A 82 -15.40 4.04 -7.45
C TYR A 82 -14.36 4.66 -8.39
N ILE A 83 -14.74 5.73 -9.08
CA ILE A 83 -13.88 6.48 -10.01
C ILE A 83 -14.06 7.96 -9.71
N TYR A 84 -12.95 8.67 -9.60
CA TYR A 84 -12.91 10.10 -9.32
C TYR A 84 -11.94 10.81 -10.25
N ARG A 85 -12.19 12.10 -10.45
CA ARG A 85 -11.19 13.05 -10.92
C ARG A 85 -10.21 13.39 -9.79
N LYS A 86 -9.03 13.88 -10.15
CA LYS A 86 -8.02 14.35 -9.19
C LYS A 86 -8.50 15.51 -8.31
N ASP A 87 -9.47 16.30 -8.79
CA ASP A 87 -10.11 17.38 -8.01
C ASP A 87 -11.09 16.87 -6.92
N GLY A 88 -11.35 15.56 -6.84
CA GLY A 88 -12.28 14.95 -5.90
C GLY A 88 -13.72 14.80 -6.41
N THR A 89 -14.02 15.15 -7.66
CA THR A 89 -15.32 14.90 -8.29
C THR A 89 -15.55 13.42 -8.54
N ASN A 90 -16.59 12.83 -7.95
CA ASN A 90 -16.96 11.43 -8.18
C ASN A 90 -17.63 11.25 -9.55
N LEU A 91 -17.06 10.41 -10.40
CA LEU A 91 -17.62 10.09 -11.72
C LEU A 91 -18.52 8.85 -11.70
N PHE A 92 -18.17 7.90 -10.83
CA PHE A 92 -18.87 6.65 -10.66
C PHE A 92 -18.67 6.12 -9.24
N HIS A 93 -19.73 5.59 -8.64
CA HIS A 93 -19.65 4.92 -7.34
C HIS A 93 -20.63 3.75 -7.27
N ALA A 94 -20.12 2.52 -7.43
CA ALA A 94 -20.98 1.34 -7.57
C ALA A 94 -21.85 1.07 -6.33
N GLY A 95 -21.36 1.41 -5.14
CA GLY A 95 -22.09 1.23 -3.88
C GLY A 95 -23.10 2.33 -3.56
N MET A 96 -22.86 3.57 -3.98
CA MET A 96 -23.57 4.78 -3.55
C MET A 96 -23.71 5.75 -4.74
N PRO A 97 -24.63 5.48 -5.68
CA PRO A 97 -24.87 6.33 -6.85
C PRO A 97 -25.09 7.81 -6.51
N GLU A 98 -25.65 8.10 -5.34
CA GLU A 98 -25.93 9.44 -4.83
C GLU A 98 -24.68 10.31 -4.58
N LEU A 99 -23.48 9.73 -4.65
CA LEU A 99 -22.22 10.47 -4.59
C LEU A 99 -21.76 10.98 -5.97
N GLU A 100 -22.29 10.42 -7.06
CA GLU A 100 -21.88 10.79 -8.42
C GLU A 100 -22.18 12.26 -8.73
N GLY A 101 -21.22 12.94 -9.36
CA GLY A 101 -21.28 14.37 -9.68
C GLY A 101 -20.92 15.30 -8.51
N LYS A 102 -20.77 14.78 -7.29
CA LYS A 102 -20.34 15.58 -6.13
C LYS A 102 -18.82 15.64 -6.04
N ASN A 103 -18.32 16.79 -5.61
CA ASN A 103 -16.93 16.93 -5.20
C ASN A 103 -16.78 16.55 -3.73
N LEU A 104 -15.90 15.58 -3.44
CA LEU A 104 -15.67 15.05 -2.09
C LEU A 104 -14.25 15.37 -1.57
N SER A 105 -13.54 16.32 -2.18
CA SER A 105 -12.17 16.69 -1.78
C SER A 105 -12.05 17.08 -0.30
N ASP A 106 -13.07 17.76 0.23
CA ASP A 106 -13.14 18.19 1.63
C ASP A 106 -13.81 17.17 2.57
N LEU A 107 -14.25 16.02 2.04
CA LEU A 107 -14.89 15.00 2.86
C LEU A 107 -13.88 14.39 3.85
N THR A 108 -14.21 14.49 5.12
CA THR A 108 -13.50 13.79 6.19
C THR A 108 -14.28 12.57 6.65
N ASP A 109 -13.54 11.54 7.09
CA ASP A 109 -14.16 10.48 7.88
C ASP A 109 -14.50 10.97 9.30
N ILE A 110 -15.16 10.11 10.09
CA ILE A 110 -15.56 10.43 11.48
C ILE A 110 -14.35 10.70 12.41
N GLN A 111 -13.14 10.35 12.00
CA GLN A 111 -11.91 10.63 12.74
C GLN A 111 -11.20 11.88 12.21
N GLY A 112 -11.74 12.58 11.21
CA GLY A 112 -11.13 13.78 10.63
C GLY A 112 -10.15 13.50 9.50
N LYS A 113 -10.04 12.26 9.00
CA LYS A 113 -9.14 11.92 7.89
C LYS A 113 -9.68 12.42 6.56
N LYS A 114 -8.90 13.22 5.83
CA LYS A 114 -9.24 13.72 4.49
C LYS A 114 -8.97 12.65 3.43
N ILE A 115 -9.98 11.86 3.11
CA ILE A 115 -9.82 10.61 2.34
C ILE A 115 -9.25 10.86 0.94
N ASN A 116 -9.78 11.84 0.19
CA ASN A 116 -9.29 12.14 -1.16
C ASN A 116 -7.83 12.59 -1.17
N GLN A 117 -7.42 13.40 -0.19
CA GLN A 117 -6.02 13.84 -0.07
C GLN A 117 -5.10 12.66 0.25
N MET A 118 -5.52 11.76 1.15
CA MET A 118 -4.77 10.54 1.43
C MET A 118 -4.62 9.66 0.18
N ILE A 119 -5.67 9.53 -0.65
CA ILE A 119 -5.61 8.73 -1.87
C ILE A 119 -4.61 9.34 -2.86
N VAL A 120 -4.65 10.66 -3.09
CA VAL A 120 -3.71 11.33 -3.99
C VAL A 120 -2.27 11.13 -3.50
N SER A 121 -2.00 11.36 -2.20
CA SER A 121 -0.67 11.12 -1.63
C SER A 121 -0.23 9.66 -1.74
N ALA A 122 -1.13 8.70 -1.52
CA ALA A 122 -0.82 7.28 -1.58
C ALA A 122 -0.52 6.79 -3.01
N ILE A 123 -1.18 7.37 -4.02
CA ILE A 123 -0.94 7.04 -5.42
C ILE A 123 0.41 7.58 -5.91
N GLU A 124 0.81 8.75 -5.41
CA GLU A 124 2.09 9.39 -5.75
C GLU A 124 3.28 8.77 -4.99
N ASP A 125 3.01 7.98 -3.95
CA ASP A 125 4.02 7.35 -3.13
C ASP A 125 4.52 6.01 -3.71
N THR A 126 5.80 5.99 -4.09
CA THR A 126 6.48 4.80 -4.62
C THR A 126 6.63 3.67 -3.60
N ASN A 127 6.58 3.96 -2.30
CA ASN A 127 6.57 2.93 -1.26
C ASN A 127 5.19 2.26 -1.16
N ASN A 128 4.14 2.84 -1.73
CA ASN A 128 2.77 2.36 -1.70
C ASN A 128 2.29 1.93 -3.10
N PRO A 129 2.69 0.72 -3.56
CA PRO A 129 2.56 0.25 -4.95
C PRO A 129 1.13 0.25 -5.53
N HIS A 130 0.10 0.27 -4.68
CA HIS A 130 -1.31 0.21 -5.07
C HIS A 130 -2.16 1.28 -4.37
N GLY A 131 -1.53 2.38 -3.92
CA GLY A 131 -2.24 3.52 -3.34
C GLY A 131 -3.16 3.16 -2.19
N TRP A 132 -2.69 2.34 -1.25
CA TRP A 132 -3.48 1.92 -0.09
C TRP A 132 -3.74 3.07 0.87
N VAL A 133 -5.00 3.20 1.29
CA VAL A 133 -5.41 4.11 2.36
C VAL A 133 -6.36 3.43 3.34
N HIS A 134 -6.32 3.87 4.59
CA HIS A 134 -7.08 3.28 5.71
C HIS A 134 -7.87 4.36 6.45
N TYR A 135 -9.19 4.21 6.45
CA TYR A 135 -10.13 5.25 6.91
C TYR A 135 -11.45 4.63 7.40
N MET A 136 -12.31 5.44 7.99
CA MET A 136 -13.67 5.05 8.37
C MET A 136 -14.65 5.40 7.25
N TRP A 137 -15.56 4.50 6.92
CA TRP A 137 -16.56 4.72 5.87
C TRP A 137 -17.88 4.08 6.23
N TRP A 138 -19.01 4.74 5.95
CA TRP A 138 -20.32 4.09 6.10
C TRP A 138 -20.58 3.16 4.91
N GLU A 139 -21.20 2.02 5.15
CA GLU A 139 -21.52 1.10 4.06
C GLU A 139 -22.79 1.55 3.33
N PRO A 140 -22.98 1.15 2.06
CA PRO A 140 -24.22 1.43 1.32
C PRO A 140 -25.48 1.03 2.11
N GLY A 141 -26.38 1.98 2.34
CA GLY A 141 -27.62 1.76 3.09
C GLY A 141 -27.43 1.62 4.61
N LYS A 142 -26.27 1.98 5.16
CA LYS A 142 -25.98 2.03 6.60
C LYS A 142 -25.68 3.46 7.03
N PHE A 143 -25.93 3.78 8.30
CA PHE A 143 -25.70 5.12 8.87
C PHE A 143 -24.46 5.20 9.79
N TYR A 144 -23.86 4.07 10.13
CA TYR A 144 -22.68 4.01 11.00
C TYR A 144 -21.42 3.68 10.20
N PRO A 145 -20.30 4.37 10.45
CA PRO A 145 -19.04 4.11 9.76
C PRO A 145 -18.32 2.89 10.33
N VAL A 146 -17.61 2.18 9.44
CA VAL A 146 -16.79 1.00 9.76
C VAL A 146 -15.37 1.16 9.22
N PRO A 147 -14.37 0.46 9.76
CA PRO A 147 -13.02 0.49 9.21
C PRO A 147 -13.00 -0.03 7.77
N LYS A 148 -12.35 0.71 6.88
CA LYS A 148 -12.20 0.38 5.47
C LYS A 148 -10.76 0.54 5.03
N SER A 149 -10.32 -0.34 4.15
CA SER A 149 -9.06 -0.18 3.41
C SER A 149 -9.34 -0.22 1.92
N SER A 150 -8.78 0.72 1.17
CA SER A 150 -8.92 0.76 -0.29
C SER A 150 -7.58 0.84 -0.98
N CYS A 151 -7.48 0.16 -2.12
CA CYS A 151 -6.38 0.34 -3.07
C CYS A 151 -6.85 1.24 -4.22
N ASN A 152 -5.95 2.05 -4.75
CA ASN A 152 -6.24 3.07 -5.72
C ASN A 152 -5.14 3.13 -6.78
N PHE A 153 -5.53 3.36 -8.03
CA PHE A 153 -4.62 3.50 -9.15
C PHE A 153 -4.87 4.80 -9.88
N GLU A 154 -3.80 5.53 -10.19
CA GLU A 154 -3.87 6.61 -11.18
C GLU A 154 -4.10 6.03 -12.58
N VAL A 155 -4.90 6.76 -13.35
CA VAL A 155 -5.14 6.52 -14.76
C VAL A 155 -5.07 7.85 -15.49
N VAL A 156 -4.17 7.94 -16.47
CA VAL A 156 -4.27 8.94 -17.52
C VAL A 156 -5.09 8.32 -18.65
N THR A 157 -6.22 8.91 -18.99
CA THR A 157 -7.08 8.42 -20.08
C THR A 157 -6.45 8.69 -21.45
N ALA A 158 -6.97 8.05 -22.50
CA ALA A 158 -6.54 8.31 -23.88
C ALA A 158 -6.73 9.79 -24.29
N GLU A 159 -7.68 10.49 -23.66
CA GLU A 159 -7.93 11.91 -23.86
C GLU A 159 -7.01 12.83 -23.03
N GLY A 160 -6.13 12.27 -22.20
CA GLY A 160 -5.21 13.03 -21.34
C GLY A 160 -5.79 13.47 -19.99
N GLU A 161 -6.95 12.96 -19.59
CA GLU A 161 -7.55 13.27 -18.28
C GLU A 161 -6.94 12.39 -17.19
N THR A 162 -6.51 12.98 -16.08
CA THR A 162 -6.02 12.22 -14.91
C THR A 162 -7.16 11.90 -13.96
N LEU A 163 -7.42 10.60 -13.80
CA LEU A 163 -8.40 10.03 -12.89
C LEU A 163 -7.69 9.15 -11.85
N PHE A 164 -8.41 8.82 -10.79
CA PHE A 164 -8.10 7.63 -10.02
C PHE A 164 -9.31 6.71 -9.93
N VAL A 165 -9.01 5.41 -9.93
CA VAL A 165 -9.98 4.35 -9.71
C VAL A 165 -9.59 3.57 -8.48
N GLY A 166 -10.56 3.26 -7.65
CA GLY A 166 -10.33 2.57 -6.41
C GLY A 166 -11.46 1.64 -6.03
N GLY A 167 -11.18 0.83 -5.03
CA GLY A 167 -12.15 -0.06 -4.40
C GLY A 167 -11.65 -0.44 -3.02
N GLY A 168 -12.56 -0.75 -2.11
CA GLY A 168 -12.17 -1.08 -0.73
C GLY A 168 -13.05 -2.11 -0.08
N ILE A 169 -12.47 -2.74 0.94
CA ILE A 169 -13.09 -3.78 1.78
C ILE A 169 -13.34 -3.21 3.18
N SER A 170 -14.56 -3.42 3.68
CA SER A 170 -14.91 -3.18 5.08
C SER A 170 -14.35 -4.28 5.97
N TYR A 171 -13.87 -3.95 7.17
CA TYR A 171 -13.24 -4.90 8.10
C TYR A 171 -12.14 -5.76 7.44
N PRO A 172 -11.17 -5.14 6.74
CA PRO A 172 -10.14 -5.89 6.05
C PRO A 172 -9.24 -6.63 7.04
N HIS A 173 -8.64 -7.73 6.61
CA HIS A 173 -7.52 -8.30 7.35
C HIS A 173 -6.32 -7.35 7.32
N GLU A 174 -5.53 -7.34 8.39
CA GLU A 174 -4.30 -6.55 8.43
C GLU A 174 -3.20 -7.29 7.65
N GLU A 175 -2.77 -6.70 6.53
CA GLU A 175 -1.68 -7.22 5.70
C GLU A 175 -0.34 -6.74 6.25
N ARG A 176 0.69 -7.60 6.23
CA ARG A 176 2.07 -7.20 6.54
C ARG A 176 2.53 -6.04 5.65
N GLU A 177 2.08 -6.01 4.40
CA GLU A 177 2.41 -4.93 3.48
C GLU A 177 1.88 -3.56 3.94
N PHE A 178 0.73 -3.50 4.63
CA PHE A 178 0.22 -2.24 5.17
C PHE A 178 1.16 -1.69 6.25
N ILE A 179 1.72 -2.57 7.08
CA ILE A 179 2.68 -2.20 8.12
C ILE A 179 4.00 -1.75 7.51
N ARG A 180 4.47 -2.46 6.47
CA ARG A 180 5.68 -2.08 5.75
C ARG A 180 5.54 -0.67 5.18
N ILE A 181 4.44 -0.38 4.50
CA ILE A 181 4.16 0.95 3.91
C ILE A 181 4.23 2.02 4.99
N VAL A 182 3.42 1.92 6.05
CA VAL A 182 3.34 2.99 7.06
C VAL A 182 4.67 3.22 7.81
N VAL A 183 5.47 2.18 8.04
CA VAL A 183 6.79 2.33 8.68
C VAL A 183 7.80 2.91 7.69
N ASP A 184 7.84 2.43 6.45
CA ASP A 184 8.77 2.92 5.43
C ASP A 184 8.50 4.41 5.13
N ASP A 185 7.23 4.82 5.10
CA ASP A 185 6.81 6.22 4.90
C ASP A 185 7.15 7.10 6.11
N ALA A 186 6.98 6.57 7.33
CA ALA A 186 7.35 7.30 8.54
C ALA A 186 8.86 7.53 8.61
N VAL A 187 9.67 6.54 8.21
CA VAL A 187 11.13 6.70 8.04
C VAL A 187 11.42 7.77 7.00
N ALA A 188 10.81 7.70 5.81
CA ALA A 188 11.04 8.70 4.76
C ALA A 188 10.66 10.13 5.23
N LEU A 189 9.58 10.26 5.99
CA LEU A 189 9.16 11.54 6.56
C LEU A 189 10.14 12.07 7.60
N LEU A 190 10.64 11.20 8.50
CA LEU A 190 11.65 11.55 9.50
C LEU A 190 12.99 11.94 8.86
N GLU A 191 13.44 11.19 7.85
CA GLU A 191 14.68 11.49 7.12
C GLU A 191 14.56 12.83 6.37
N LYS A 192 13.36 13.17 5.89
CA LYS A 192 13.09 14.42 5.16
C LYS A 192 12.92 15.64 6.09
N GLN A 193 12.17 15.49 7.19
CA GLN A 193 11.73 16.63 8.02
C GLN A 193 12.38 16.67 9.41
N GLY A 194 13.20 15.69 9.75
CA GLY A 194 13.78 15.61 11.08
C GLY A 194 12.74 15.23 12.14
N PHE A 195 13.05 15.57 13.40
CA PHE A 195 12.13 15.38 14.51
C PHE A 195 10.86 16.25 14.44
N ALA A 196 10.76 17.21 13.52
CA ALA A 196 9.52 17.94 13.27
C ALA A 196 8.38 17.03 12.74
N ALA A 197 8.72 15.85 12.19
CA ALA A 197 7.74 14.86 11.74
C ALA A 197 7.03 14.13 12.89
N ILE A 198 7.54 14.19 14.13
CA ILE A 198 7.08 13.35 15.24
C ILE A 198 5.59 13.55 15.54
N ASP A 199 5.11 14.79 15.59
CA ASP A 199 3.70 15.08 15.87
C ASP A 199 2.78 14.59 14.73
N THR A 200 3.27 14.67 13.49
CA THR A 200 2.55 14.14 12.32
C THR A 200 2.43 12.62 12.38
N ILE A 201 3.53 11.93 12.72
CA ILE A 201 3.55 10.47 12.84
C ILE A 201 2.71 10.00 14.02
N ALA A 202 2.81 10.67 15.17
CA ALA A 202 2.07 10.33 16.38
C ALA A 202 0.58 10.66 16.31
N SER A 203 0.18 11.55 15.40
CA SER A 203 -1.21 11.99 15.28
C SER A 203 -2.16 10.82 15.02
N PRO A 204 -3.22 10.64 15.82
CA PRO A 204 -4.15 9.51 15.66
C PRO A 204 -4.93 9.56 14.35
N VAL A 205 -4.99 10.72 13.70
CA VAL A 205 -5.70 10.93 12.44
C VAL A 205 -4.76 10.86 11.22
N SER A 206 -3.47 10.60 11.43
CA SER A 206 -2.52 10.48 10.32
C SER A 206 -2.66 9.15 9.55
N ALA A 207 -1.98 9.06 8.41
CA ALA A 207 -1.88 7.82 7.65
C ALA A 207 -1.04 6.74 8.38
N PHE A 208 -0.21 7.14 9.34
CA PHE A 208 0.67 6.26 10.11
C PHE A 208 -0.07 5.47 11.20
N ASN A 209 -1.34 5.81 11.46
CA ASN A 209 -2.15 5.17 12.48
C ASN A 209 -3.48 4.73 11.90
N PHE A 210 -3.79 3.43 12.01
CA PHE A 210 -5.07 2.90 11.57
C PHE A 210 -5.50 1.73 12.47
N ARG A 211 -6.79 1.68 12.81
CA ARG A 211 -7.35 0.63 13.70
C ARG A 211 -6.53 0.47 14.99
N ALA A 212 -5.88 -0.68 15.20
CA ALA A 212 -4.99 -0.96 16.32
C ALA A 212 -3.50 -0.77 15.96
N THR A 213 -3.16 -0.65 14.68
CA THR A 213 -1.79 -0.38 14.24
C THR A 213 -1.41 1.05 14.59
N ARG A 214 -0.29 1.20 15.31
CA ARG A 214 0.33 2.48 15.66
C ARG A 214 1.79 2.45 15.26
N THR A 215 2.24 3.50 14.57
CA THR A 215 3.66 3.71 14.32
C THR A 215 4.31 4.31 15.57
N PHE A 216 5.44 3.76 15.97
CA PHE A 216 6.24 4.22 17.09
C PHE A 216 7.68 4.46 16.66
N VAL A 217 8.39 5.27 17.44
CA VAL A 217 9.77 5.69 17.18
C VAL A 217 10.54 5.61 18.49
N PHE A 218 11.73 5.04 18.49
CA PHE A 218 12.55 4.91 19.69
C PHE A 218 14.04 5.04 19.38
N ARG A 219 14.80 5.40 20.42
CA ARG A 219 16.26 5.57 20.35
C ARG A 219 17.00 4.23 20.49
N PRO A 220 18.29 4.16 20.14
CA PRO A 220 19.07 2.93 20.26
C PRO A 220 19.24 2.40 21.68
N ASP A 221 19.04 3.24 22.69
CA ASP A 221 19.00 2.85 24.10
C ASP A 221 17.66 2.22 24.54
N GLY A 222 16.67 2.15 23.63
CA GLY A 222 15.34 1.59 23.88
C GLY A 222 14.30 2.60 24.36
N VAL A 223 14.65 3.86 24.54
CA VAL A 223 13.71 4.89 25.02
C VAL A 223 12.77 5.33 23.88
N PRO A 224 11.44 5.23 24.05
CA PRO A 224 10.50 5.67 23.03
C PRO A 224 10.44 7.20 22.92
N ILE A 225 10.43 7.69 21.68
CA ILE A 225 10.05 9.05 21.29
C ILE A 225 8.54 9.09 21.02
N ILE A 226 8.04 8.12 20.25
CA ILE A 226 6.60 7.83 20.11
C ILE A 226 6.38 6.45 20.74
N SER A 227 5.52 6.37 21.75
CA SER A 227 5.30 5.13 22.51
C SER A 227 4.33 4.19 21.77
N PRO A 228 4.62 2.87 21.70
CA PRO A 228 3.69 1.87 21.19
C PRO A 228 2.51 1.58 22.13
N VAL A 229 2.58 2.02 23.40
CA VAL A 229 1.62 1.66 24.46
C VAL A 229 0.68 2.80 24.83
N ALA A 230 1.19 4.03 24.92
CA ALA A 230 0.44 5.20 25.35
C ALA A 230 0.51 6.28 24.28
N GLY A 231 -0.61 6.91 23.94
CA GLY A 231 -0.73 7.91 22.86
C GLY A 231 0.14 9.16 23.09
N GLY A 232 1.43 9.05 22.79
CA GLY A 232 2.38 10.17 22.75
C GLY A 232 3.06 10.54 24.08
N LYS A 233 2.97 9.75 25.16
CA LYS A 233 3.73 10.01 26.40
C LYS A 233 4.71 8.89 26.72
N SER A 234 5.95 9.28 27.03
CA SER A 234 6.98 8.41 27.60
C SER A 234 6.55 7.97 29.01
N VAL A 235 5.80 6.88 29.07
CA VAL A 235 5.82 6.01 30.24
C VAL A 235 7.25 5.48 30.29
N GLY A 236 7.93 5.50 31.45
CA GLY A 236 9.34 5.11 31.62
C GLY A 236 9.63 3.63 31.30
N ILE A 237 9.32 3.23 30.07
CA ILE A 237 9.45 1.92 29.47
C ILE A 237 10.71 1.95 28.63
N ASN A 238 11.57 0.96 28.84
CA ASN A 238 12.65 0.65 27.91
C ASN A 238 12.19 -0.49 26.99
N LEU A 239 12.05 -0.22 25.69
CA LEU A 239 11.56 -1.22 24.74
C LEU A 239 12.51 -2.42 24.61
N LEU A 240 13.82 -2.25 24.80
CA LEU A 240 14.79 -3.35 24.73
C LEU A 240 14.67 -4.31 25.93
N GLU A 241 14.04 -3.88 27.01
CA GLU A 241 13.80 -4.71 28.19
C GLU A 241 12.47 -5.48 28.10
N CYS A 242 11.55 -5.04 27.24
CA CYS A 242 10.25 -5.68 27.05
C CYS A 242 10.40 -7.12 26.54
N ALA A 243 9.88 -8.06 27.31
CA ALA A 243 9.79 -9.46 26.97
C ALA A 243 8.33 -9.85 26.65
N ASP A 244 8.17 -10.80 25.75
CA ASP A 244 6.90 -11.39 25.35
C ASP A 244 6.47 -12.49 26.35
N GLU A 245 5.34 -13.16 26.09
CA GLU A 245 4.79 -14.20 26.98
C GLU A 245 5.70 -15.43 27.17
N THR A 246 6.77 -15.56 26.38
CA THR A 246 7.77 -16.64 26.45
C THR A 246 9.10 -16.19 27.04
N GLY A 247 9.24 -14.90 27.37
CA GLY A 247 10.50 -14.30 27.79
C GLY A 247 11.38 -13.80 26.62
N PHE A 248 10.93 -13.92 25.38
CA PHE A 248 11.65 -13.41 24.21
C PHE A 248 11.59 -11.87 24.18
N LYS A 249 12.72 -11.21 23.94
CA LYS A 249 12.83 -9.73 23.87
C LYS A 249 12.86 -9.24 22.42
N PRO A 250 11.71 -9.02 21.76
CA PRO A 250 11.66 -8.78 20.33
C PRO A 250 12.38 -7.51 19.89
N PHE A 251 12.31 -6.42 20.68
CA PHE A 251 12.99 -5.17 20.32
C PHE A 251 14.51 -5.28 20.42
N ALA A 252 15.03 -5.93 21.47
CA ALA A 252 16.47 -6.15 21.62
C ALA A 252 17.03 -7.01 20.48
N ASP A 253 16.32 -8.07 20.11
CA ASP A 253 16.72 -8.94 19.01
C ASP A 253 16.65 -8.22 17.65
N ALA A 254 15.58 -7.43 17.43
CA ALA A 254 15.44 -6.59 16.24
C ALA A 254 16.60 -5.58 16.10
N VAL A 255 16.93 -4.85 17.16
CA VAL A 255 18.04 -3.86 17.14
C VAL A 255 19.39 -4.54 16.86
N LYS A 256 19.62 -5.73 17.42
CA LYS A 256 20.83 -6.52 17.11
C LYS A 256 20.90 -6.85 15.61
N LYS A 257 19.82 -7.31 14.99
CA LYS A 257 19.76 -7.63 13.55
C LYS A 257 19.96 -6.40 12.66
N LEU A 258 19.39 -5.26 13.07
CA LEU A 258 19.52 -3.96 12.42
C LEU A 258 20.95 -3.37 12.47
N SER A 259 21.92 -4.03 13.11
CA SER A 259 23.34 -3.70 12.93
C SER A 259 23.86 -4.04 11.52
N SER A 260 23.23 -5.02 10.86
CA SER A 260 23.66 -5.56 9.55
C SER A 260 22.67 -5.31 8.42
N THR A 261 21.42 -4.95 8.74
CA THR A 261 20.36 -4.62 7.78
C THR A 261 19.72 -3.27 8.12
N ASP A 262 18.93 -2.70 7.20
CA ASP A 262 18.17 -1.48 7.46
C ASP A 262 16.77 -1.76 8.02
N ARG A 263 16.27 -2.98 7.87
CA ARG A 263 14.92 -3.41 8.28
C ARG A 263 14.91 -4.85 8.82
N VAL A 264 13.92 -5.14 9.65
CA VAL A 264 13.73 -6.47 10.25
C VAL A 264 12.26 -6.74 10.55
N TRP A 265 11.86 -8.00 10.43
CA TRP A 265 10.60 -8.52 10.93
C TRP A 265 10.88 -9.47 12.08
N GLU A 266 10.24 -9.24 13.21
CA GLU A 266 10.23 -10.14 14.36
C GLU A 266 8.84 -10.71 14.60
N VAL A 267 8.79 -11.96 15.05
CA VAL A 267 7.56 -12.61 15.52
C VAL A 267 7.66 -12.76 17.02
N PHE A 268 6.61 -12.40 17.74
CA PHE A 268 6.56 -12.50 19.20
C PHE A 268 5.16 -12.94 19.67
N MET A 269 5.07 -13.38 20.91
CA MET A 269 3.84 -13.90 21.52
C MET A 269 3.18 -12.85 22.41
N ALA A 270 1.89 -12.59 22.20
CA ALA A 270 1.11 -11.68 23.03
C ALA A 270 -0.24 -12.30 23.38
N LYS A 271 -0.77 -12.01 24.57
CA LYS A 271 -2.16 -12.38 24.89
C LYS A 271 -3.12 -11.59 23.99
N ASN A 272 -4.11 -12.29 23.44
CA ASN A 272 -5.20 -11.67 22.68
C ASN A 272 -6.26 -11.13 23.67
N GLN A 273 -6.85 -9.98 23.38
CA GLN A 273 -7.93 -9.39 24.18
C GLN A 273 -9.17 -10.31 24.30
N TYR A 274 -9.37 -11.22 23.34
CA TYR A 274 -10.52 -12.13 23.31
C TYR A 274 -10.18 -13.61 23.60
N GLN A 275 -8.92 -14.01 23.44
CA GLN A 275 -8.48 -15.39 23.66
C GLN A 275 -7.44 -15.42 24.78
N ARG A 276 -7.67 -16.26 25.79
CA ARG A 276 -6.74 -16.41 26.93
C ARG A 276 -5.38 -17.00 26.53
N ALA A 277 -5.30 -17.64 25.35
CA ALA A 277 -4.07 -18.19 24.82
C ALA A 277 -3.19 -17.10 24.15
N PRO A 278 -1.86 -17.18 24.27
CA PRO A 278 -0.95 -16.33 23.50
C PRO A 278 -1.15 -16.52 21.99
N VAL A 279 -1.22 -15.42 21.25
CA VAL A 279 -1.23 -15.37 19.79
C VAL A 279 0.08 -14.80 19.27
N LYS A 280 0.45 -15.20 18.05
CA LYS A 280 1.60 -14.63 17.36
C LYS A 280 1.26 -13.25 16.80
N LYS A 281 2.10 -12.28 17.10
CA LYS A 281 2.14 -10.96 16.48
C LYS A 281 3.43 -10.78 15.70
N CYS A 282 3.43 -9.80 14.81
CA CYS A 282 4.58 -9.44 14.02
C CYS A 282 4.96 -7.98 14.27
N LEU A 283 6.25 -7.75 14.46
CA LEU A 283 6.88 -6.47 14.66
C LEU A 283 7.73 -6.17 13.44
N TYR A 284 7.47 -5.06 12.76
CA TYR A 284 8.35 -4.54 11.71
C TYR A 284 9.11 -3.33 12.25
N ILE A 285 10.43 -3.33 12.11
CA ILE A 285 11.27 -2.20 12.49
C ILE A 285 12.20 -1.85 11.33
N ARG A 286 12.33 -0.56 11.06
CA ARG A 286 13.30 0.00 10.13
C ARG A 286 14.14 1.07 10.83
N ARG A 287 15.43 1.09 10.52
CA ARG A 287 16.38 2.11 10.96
C ARG A 287 16.19 3.38 10.13
N ALA A 288 16.18 4.54 10.79
CA ALA A 288 16.14 5.86 10.17
C ALA A 288 17.34 6.70 10.63
N VAL A 289 17.89 7.50 9.73
CA VAL A 289 18.96 8.47 10.05
C VAL A 289 18.38 9.88 10.02
N VAL A 290 18.36 10.53 11.18
CA VAL A 290 17.75 11.83 11.39
C VAL A 290 18.85 12.84 11.74
N GLY A 291 19.40 13.50 10.72
CA GLY A 291 20.60 14.31 10.89
C GLY A 291 21.81 13.43 11.25
N GLN A 292 22.32 13.57 12.48
CA GLN A 292 23.39 12.71 13.02
C GLN A 292 22.85 11.59 13.93
N ASP A 293 21.56 11.63 14.26
CA ASP A 293 20.94 10.66 15.15
C ASP A 293 20.47 9.42 14.37
N THR A 294 20.62 8.26 15.01
CA THR A 294 19.95 7.03 14.56
C THR A 294 18.73 6.80 15.42
N VAL A 295 17.58 6.55 14.79
CA VAL A 295 16.36 6.11 15.48
C VAL A 295 15.79 4.87 14.79
N PHE A 296 14.90 4.19 15.49
CA PHE A 296 14.19 3.03 15.00
C PHE A 296 12.70 3.34 14.92
N VAL A 297 12.10 3.04 13.77
CA VAL A 297 10.68 3.25 13.49
C VAL A 297 10.04 1.89 13.33
N GLY A 298 8.90 1.66 13.96
CA GLY A 298 8.23 0.37 13.84
C GLY A 298 6.74 0.43 14.06
N ALA A 299 6.10 -0.71 13.76
CA ALA A 299 4.69 -0.95 14.00
C ALA A 299 4.48 -2.45 14.23
N VAL A 300 3.37 -2.77 14.90
CA VAL A 300 2.96 -4.15 15.22
C VAL A 300 1.66 -4.47 14.49
N THR A 301 1.55 -5.69 14.00
CA THR A 301 0.31 -6.26 13.48
C THR A 301 0.10 -7.68 13.97
N ASP A 302 -1.14 -8.15 13.90
CA ASP A 302 -1.44 -9.55 14.15
C ASP A 302 -0.96 -10.42 12.98
N LEU A 303 -0.39 -11.59 13.29
CA LEU A 303 -0.25 -12.60 12.24
C LEU A 303 -1.61 -13.27 12.00
N PRO A 304 -1.92 -13.63 10.74
CA PRO A 304 -3.09 -14.42 10.42
C PRO A 304 -3.20 -15.62 11.34
N GLN A 305 -4.30 -15.68 12.08
CA GLN A 305 -4.68 -16.87 12.81
C GLN A 305 -5.49 -17.77 11.86
N PRO A 306 -5.29 -19.10 11.91
CA PRO A 306 -6.19 -20.01 11.22
C PRO A 306 -7.62 -19.81 11.74
N PRO A 307 -8.65 -19.95 10.89
CA PRO A 307 -10.04 -19.61 11.23
C PRO A 307 -10.68 -20.48 12.33
N TRP A 308 -9.94 -21.41 12.93
CA TRP A 308 -10.43 -22.43 13.89
C TRP A 308 -9.96 -22.23 15.34
N ILE A 309 -9.52 -21.02 15.72
CA ILE A 309 -9.12 -20.70 17.10
C ILE A 309 -10.18 -19.86 17.79
#